data_AF-A0A1W1XWD4-F1
#
_entry.id   AF-A0A1W1XWD4-F1
#
_cell.length_a   1.000
_cell.length_b   1.000
_cell.length_c   1.000
_cell.angle_alpha   90.00
_cell.angle_beta   90.00
_cell.angle_gamma   90.00
#
_symmetry.space_group_name_H-M   'P 1'
#
loop_
_entity.id
_entity.type
_entity.pdbx_description
1 polymer ?
#
loop_
_entity_poly.entity_id
_entity_poly.type
_entity_poly.pdbx_seq_one_letter_code
_entity_poly.pdbx_strand_id
1 'polypeptide(L)'
;MNRLALPLMALALALALTGCDEPPAPAKPAQPVVEVGNPILNLPRDQFKTVLGDCGDALYAGKSADEATRTRCYGEIRGRLKSANQPEASDAQLGSPVISERWKFETAKVDASQASQAR
;
A
#
# COMPACT_ATOMS: atom_id res chain seq x y z
N MET A 1 39.33 -32.50 69.35
CA MET A 1 39.83 -31.21 68.82
C MET A 1 38.73 -30.55 68.00
N ASN A 2 38.33 -29.35 68.45
CA ASN A 2 37.78 -28.18 67.75
C ASN A 2 37.07 -28.41 66.39
N ARG A 3 35.76 -28.19 66.24
CA ARG A 3 34.92 -26.95 66.29
C ARG A 3 34.67 -26.35 64.90
N LEU A 4 33.37 -26.20 64.60
CA LEU A 4 32.71 -25.20 63.72
C LEU A 4 32.88 -25.43 62.20
N ALA A 5 31.88 -25.26 61.34
CA ALA A 5 30.71 -24.38 61.39
C ALA A 5 29.49 -24.99 60.67
N LEU A 6 28.32 -24.62 61.20
CA LEU A 6 26.98 -24.92 60.70
C LEU A 6 26.42 -23.63 60.05
N PRO A 7 25.19 -23.68 59.53
CA PRO A 7 24.74 -23.47 58.14
C PRO A 7 24.46 -21.99 57.80
N LEU A 8 23.96 -21.67 56.59
CA LEU A 8 22.91 -20.64 56.38
C LEU A 8 22.53 -20.48 54.90
N MET A 9 21.21 -20.39 54.69
CA MET A 9 20.49 -19.67 53.61
C MET A 9 20.49 -20.35 52.22
N ALA A 10 19.41 -21.02 51.81
CA ALA A 10 18.05 -20.54 51.57
C ALA A 10 17.94 -19.64 50.32
N LEU A 11 16.96 -19.99 49.47
CA LEU A 11 16.35 -19.20 48.40
C LEU A 11 17.33 -18.74 47.29
N ALA A 12 17.11 -19.01 46.01
CA ALA A 12 15.87 -18.73 45.33
C ALA A 12 15.72 -19.63 44.10
N LEU A 13 14.67 -20.44 44.14
CA LEU A 13 14.10 -21.11 42.99
C LEU A 13 13.27 -20.07 42.23
N ALA A 14 13.91 -19.23 41.42
CA ALA A 14 13.23 -18.38 40.44
C ALA A 14 14.27 -17.80 39.49
N LEU A 15 14.34 -18.32 38.27
CA LEU A 15 14.46 -17.51 37.04
C LEU A 15 14.10 -18.41 35.86
N ALA A 16 12.81 -18.77 35.80
CA ALA A 16 12.17 -19.15 34.56
C ALA A 16 12.04 -17.89 33.69
N LEU A 17 13.10 -17.56 32.94
CA LEU A 17 13.09 -16.58 31.85
C LEU A 17 14.10 -17.02 30.77
N THR A 18 13.94 -18.24 30.25
CA THR A 18 14.34 -18.48 28.86
C THR A 18 13.23 -17.89 28.01
N GLY A 19 13.42 -16.64 27.60
CA GLY A 19 12.52 -15.95 26.70
C GLY A 19 12.27 -16.79 25.46
N CYS A 20 10.99 -16.98 25.14
CA CYS A 20 10.57 -17.28 23.78
C CYS A 20 10.98 -16.07 22.93
N ASP A 21 12.15 -16.15 22.30
CA ASP A 21 12.49 -15.30 21.17
C ASP A 21 11.60 -15.77 20.01
N GLU A 22 10.38 -15.23 19.98
CA GLU A 22 9.46 -15.45 18.87
C GLU A 22 10.11 -14.77 17.65
N PRO A 23 10.53 -15.53 16.62
CA PRO A 23 11.13 -14.93 15.45
C PRO A 23 10.13 -13.93 14.86
N PRO A 24 10.57 -12.72 14.46
CA PRO A 24 9.67 -11.68 13.99
C PRO A 24 8.78 -12.25 12.89
N ALA A 25 7.49 -12.30 13.17
CA ALA A 25 6.50 -12.81 12.24
C ALA A 25 6.72 -12.14 10.87
N PRO A 26 6.72 -12.89 9.76
CA PRO A 26 6.91 -12.33 8.44
C PRO A 26 5.91 -11.19 8.25
N ALA A 27 6.42 -10.02 7.84
CA ALA A 27 5.64 -8.82 7.62
C ALA A 27 4.38 -9.20 6.82
N LYS A 28 3.23 -9.08 7.47
CA LYS A 28 1.92 -9.33 6.86
C LYS A 28 1.87 -8.52 5.56
N PRO A 29 1.55 -9.12 4.41
CA PRO A 29 1.48 -8.38 3.16
C PRO A 29 0.56 -7.17 3.39
N ALA A 30 1.05 -5.97 3.05
CA ALA A 30 0.31 -4.74 3.22
C ALA A 30 -1.07 -4.93 2.58
N GLN A 31 -2.10 -4.99 3.44
CA GLN A 31 -3.47 -5.08 2.94
C GLN A 31 -3.71 -3.83 2.08
N PRO A 32 -4.41 -3.95 0.93
CA PRO A 32 -4.72 -2.79 0.11
C PRO A 32 -5.43 -1.77 1.00
N VAL A 33 -4.85 -0.58 1.12
CA VAL A 33 -5.47 0.52 1.83
C VAL A 33 -6.73 0.89 1.05
N VAL A 34 -7.88 0.43 1.53
CA VAL A 34 -9.18 0.90 1.05
C VAL A 34 -9.34 2.29 1.63
N GLU A 35 -8.93 3.32 0.87
CA GLU A 35 -9.21 4.71 1.22
C GLU A 35 -10.73 4.89 1.13
N VAL A 36 -11.40 4.78 2.28
CA VAL A 36 -12.85 4.87 2.40
C VAL A 36 -13.29 6.22 1.86
N GLY A 37 -14.01 6.21 0.74
CA GLY A 37 -14.58 7.40 0.12
C GLY A 37 -13.93 7.88 -1.17
N ASN A 38 -12.79 7.34 -1.61
CA ASN A 38 -12.23 7.69 -2.93
C ASN A 38 -12.83 6.79 -4.02
N PRO A 39 -13.72 7.29 -4.89
CA PRO A 39 -14.44 6.45 -5.85
C PRO A 39 -13.50 5.81 -6.88
N ILE A 40 -12.36 6.44 -7.21
CA ILE A 40 -11.36 5.90 -8.14
C ILE A 40 -10.68 4.68 -7.53
N LEU A 41 -10.26 4.76 -6.26
CA LEU A 41 -9.49 3.71 -5.60
C LEU A 41 -10.32 2.46 -5.31
N ASN A 42 -11.64 2.57 -5.29
CA ASN A 42 -12.55 1.44 -5.10
C ASN A 42 -12.93 0.72 -6.41
N LEU A 43 -12.47 1.23 -7.56
CA LEU A 43 -12.76 0.59 -8.84
C LEU A 43 -12.01 -0.75 -8.99
N PRO A 44 -12.65 -1.77 -9.63
CA PRO A 44 -11.95 -2.94 -10.14
C PRO A 44 -10.79 -2.54 -11.03
N ARG A 45 -9.74 -3.38 -11.11
CA ARG A 45 -8.51 -3.10 -11.87
C ARG A 45 -8.76 -2.57 -13.28
N ASP A 46 -9.60 -3.26 -14.06
CA ASP A 46 -9.83 -2.90 -15.46
C ASP A 46 -10.58 -1.57 -15.59
N GLN A 47 -11.52 -1.30 -14.68
CA GLN A 47 -12.23 -0.02 -14.63
C GLN A 47 -11.31 1.11 -14.17
N PHE A 48 -10.45 0.87 -13.17
CA PHE A 48 -9.44 1.83 -12.72
C PHE A 48 -8.55 2.26 -13.88
N LYS A 49 -8.03 1.31 -14.65
CA LYS A 49 -7.20 1.60 -15.84
C LYS A 49 -7.98 2.31 -16.94
N THR A 50 -9.22 1.90 -17.19
CA THR A 50 -10.08 2.50 -18.24
C THR A 50 -10.46 3.94 -17.90
N VAL A 51 -10.81 4.21 -16.65
CA VAL A 51 -11.19 5.55 -16.19
C VAL A 51 -9.99 6.50 -16.25
N LEU A 52 -8.81 6.05 -15.84
CA LEU A 52 -7.61 6.89 -15.92
C LEU A 52 -7.12 7.05 -17.37
N GLY A 53 -7.14 6.00 -18.18
CA GLY A 53 -6.74 6.03 -19.59
C GLY A 53 -5.37 6.71 -19.79
N ASP A 54 -5.25 7.50 -20.86
CA ASP A 54 -4.03 8.26 -21.17
C ASP A 54 -3.68 9.31 -20.10
N CYS A 55 -4.67 9.72 -19.31
CA CYS A 55 -4.45 10.65 -18.20
C CYS A 55 -3.76 10.00 -17.01
N GLY A 56 -3.78 8.67 -16.89
CA GLY A 56 -3.03 7.98 -15.85
C GLY A 56 -1.53 8.26 -15.96
N ASP A 57 -0.96 8.13 -17.16
CA ASP A 57 0.46 8.40 -17.37
C ASP A 57 0.78 9.89 -17.28
N ALA A 58 -0.06 10.73 -17.91
CA ALA A 58 0.13 12.18 -17.91
C ALA A 58 0.13 12.78 -16.49
N LEU A 59 -0.63 12.18 -15.56
CA LEU A 59 -0.72 12.65 -14.18
C LEU A 59 0.24 11.94 -13.23
N TYR A 60 0.48 10.63 -13.42
CA TYR A 60 1.01 9.78 -12.36
C TYR A 60 2.28 8.99 -12.71
N ALA A 61 2.74 8.98 -13.97
CA ALA A 61 3.91 8.18 -14.37
C ALA A 61 5.26 8.68 -13.83
N GLY A 62 5.34 9.90 -13.28
CA GLY A 62 6.53 10.28 -12.51
C GLY A 62 6.69 11.76 -12.24
N LYS A 63 6.61 12.61 -13.28
CA LYS A 63 6.74 14.06 -13.11
C LYS A 63 5.40 14.66 -12.74
N SER A 64 5.41 15.65 -11.84
CA SER A 64 4.21 16.41 -11.52
C SER A 64 3.65 17.06 -12.79
N ALA A 65 2.37 16.80 -13.08
CA ALA A 65 1.69 17.41 -14.20
C ALA A 65 1.55 18.94 -13.99
N ASP A 66 1.72 19.70 -15.07
CA ASP A 66 1.36 21.12 -15.08
C ASP A 66 -0.15 21.31 -14.86
N GLU A 67 -0.54 22.54 -14.55
CA GLU A 67 -1.92 22.88 -14.20
C GLU A 67 -2.90 22.67 -15.35
N ALA A 68 -2.48 22.93 -16.60
CA ALA A 68 -3.31 22.74 -17.78
C ALA A 68 -3.62 21.25 -18.01
N THR A 69 -2.60 20.40 -17.91
CA THR A 69 -2.70 18.94 -18.00
C THR A 69 -3.58 18.40 -16.89
N ARG A 70 -3.39 18.87 -15.65
CA ARG A 70 -4.18 18.46 -14.49
C ARG A 70 -5.66 18.78 -14.68
N THR A 71 -5.97 20.02 -15.05
CA THR A 71 -7.35 20.48 -15.25
C THR A 71 -8.06 19.69 -16.34
N ARG A 72 -7.39 19.51 -17.50
CA ARG A 72 -7.93 18.69 -18.59
C ARG A 72 -8.20 17.26 -18.12
N CYS A 73 -7.20 16.62 -17.52
CA CYS A 73 -7.30 15.22 -17.16
C CYS A 73 -8.30 14.95 -16.04
N TYR A 74 -8.44 15.84 -15.06
CA TYR A 74 -9.47 15.70 -14.03
C TYR A 74 -10.88 15.75 -14.63
N GLY A 75 -11.11 16.65 -15.60
CA GLY A 75 -12.38 16.71 -16.33
C GLY A 75 -12.67 15.42 -17.10
N GLU A 76 -11.70 14.89 -17.84
CA GLU A 76 -11.83 13.63 -18.58
C GLU A 76 -12.12 12.43 -17.67
N ILE A 77 -11.39 12.32 -16.55
CA ILE A 77 -11.57 11.24 -15.57
C ILE A 77 -12.98 11.29 -14.98
N ARG A 78 -13.48 12.47 -14.60
CA ARG A 78 -14.87 12.63 -14.13
C ARG A 78 -15.89 12.24 -15.19
N GLY A 79 -15.66 12.63 -16.44
CA GLY A 79 -16.51 12.23 -17.57
C GLY A 79 -16.60 10.71 -17.73
N ARG A 80 -15.46 10.01 -17.59
CA ARG A 80 -15.41 8.54 -17.65
C ARG A 80 -16.06 7.88 -16.44
N LEU A 81 -15.85 8.40 -15.23
CA LEU A 81 -16.54 7.94 -14.01
C LEU A 81 -18.06 8.03 -14.18
N LYS A 82 -18.55 9.19 -14.64
CA LYS A 82 -19.98 9.40 -14.90
C LYS A 82 -20.52 8.42 -15.94
N SER A 83 -19.77 8.19 -17.02
CA SER A 83 -20.15 7.23 -18.08
C SER A 83 -20.19 5.78 -17.57
N ALA A 84 -19.37 5.46 -16.57
CA ALA A 84 -19.34 4.16 -15.89
C ALA A 84 -20.34 4.05 -14.72
N ASN A 85 -21.22 5.04 -14.55
CA ASN A 85 -22.17 5.13 -13.43
C ASN A 85 -21.51 5.08 -12.04
N GLN A 86 -20.32 5.67 -11.93
CA GLN A 86 -19.54 5.75 -10.69
C GLN A 86 -19.72 7.12 -10.02
N PRO A 87 -19.55 7.22 -8.69
CA PRO A 87 -19.58 8.50 -7.99
C PRO A 87 -18.50 9.45 -8.51
N GLU A 88 -18.79 10.75 -8.50
CA GLU A 88 -17.84 11.77 -8.92
C GLU A 88 -16.69 11.91 -7.92
N ALA A 89 -15.47 12.10 -8.43
CA ALA A 89 -14.28 12.35 -7.62
C ALA A 89 -13.98 13.85 -7.52
N SER A 90 -13.71 14.33 -6.31
CA SER A 90 -13.22 15.70 -6.07
C SER A 90 -11.77 15.88 -6.52
N ASP A 91 -11.32 17.13 -6.66
CA ASP A 91 -9.92 17.43 -7.05
C ASP A 91 -8.93 16.86 -6.02
N ALA A 92 -9.28 16.93 -4.73
CA ALA A 92 -8.47 16.37 -3.65
C ALA A 92 -8.36 14.85 -3.76
N GLN A 93 -9.46 14.16 -4.11
CA GLN A 93 -9.46 12.71 -4.31
C GLN A 93 -8.64 12.30 -5.54
N LEU A 94 -8.78 13.02 -6.66
CA LEU A 94 -7.99 12.79 -7.88
C LEU A 94 -6.50 13.12 -7.69
N GLY A 95 -6.19 14.05 -6.79
CA GLY A 95 -4.83 14.39 -6.38
C GLY A 95 -4.22 13.45 -5.34
N SER A 96 -4.94 12.39 -4.91
CA SER A 96 -4.43 11.49 -3.88
C SER A 96 -3.14 10.80 -4.34
N PRO A 97 -2.07 10.80 -3.52
CA PRO A 97 -0.83 10.09 -3.84
C PRO A 97 -1.05 8.58 -4.01
N VAL A 98 -2.07 8.03 -3.34
CA VAL A 98 -2.40 6.60 -3.41
C VAL A 98 -2.88 6.19 -4.82
N ILE A 99 -3.53 7.09 -5.56
CA ILE A 99 -3.86 6.84 -6.98
C ILE A 99 -2.59 6.71 -7.80
N SER A 100 -1.59 7.56 -7.55
CA SER A 100 -0.30 7.49 -8.25
C SER A 100 0.44 6.18 -7.96
N GLU A 101 0.47 5.76 -6.70
CA GLU A 101 1.08 4.50 -6.28
C GLU A 101 0.40 3.30 -6.95
N ARG A 102 -0.94 3.28 -6.92
CA ARG A 102 -1.71 2.21 -7.59
C ARG A 102 -1.46 2.21 -9.10
N TRP A 103 -1.44 3.38 -9.76
CA TRP A 103 -1.14 3.47 -11.19
C TRP A 103 0.20 2.83 -11.52
N LYS A 104 1.27 3.23 -10.82
CA LYS A 104 2.62 2.69 -11.01
C LYS A 104 2.68 1.18 -10.80
N PHE A 105 1.98 0.65 -9.80
CA PHE A 105 1.91 -0.79 -9.54
C PHE A 105 1.18 -1.55 -10.66
N GLU A 106 0.06 -1.01 -11.14
CA GLU A 106 -0.75 -1.63 -12.18
C GLU A 106 -0.08 -1.61 -13.56
N THR A 107 0.77 -0.61 -13.83
CA THR A 107 1.56 -0.50 -15.07
C THR A 107 2.87 -1.29 -15.01
N ALA A 108 3.61 -1.24 -13.89
CA ALA A 108 4.87 -2.01 -13.74
C ALA A 108 4.67 -3.53 -13.83
N LYS A 109 3.49 -4.04 -13.44
CA LYS A 109 3.14 -5.46 -13.59
C LYS A 109 2.97 -5.91 -15.05
N VAL A 110 2.64 -5.00 -15.95
CA VAL A 110 2.49 -5.29 -17.38
C VAL A 110 3.86 -5.56 -17.99
N ASP A 111 4.87 -4.76 -17.65
CA ASP A 111 6.23 -4.88 -18.18
C ASP A 111 6.92 -6.18 -17.73
N ALA A 112 6.77 -6.56 -16.45
CA ALA A 112 7.34 -7.81 -15.94
C ALA A 112 6.70 -9.07 -16.57
N SER A 113 5.41 -9.02 -16.85
CA SER A 113 4.67 -10.16 -17.44
C SER A 113 4.96 -10.31 -18.94
N GLN A 114 5.14 -9.20 -19.67
CA GLN A 114 5.50 -9.23 -21.09
C GLN A 114 6.97 -9.60 -21.32
N ALA A 115 7.90 -9.14 -20.47
CA ALA A 115 9.31 -9.52 -20.55
C ALA A 115 9.55 -11.03 -20.32
N SER A 116 8.65 -11.70 -19.62
CA SER A 116 8.72 -13.13 -19.33
C SER A 116 8.16 -14.02 -20.46
N GLN A 117 7.34 -13.47 -21.36
CA GLN A 117 6.73 -14.19 -22.48
C GLN A 117 7.49 -14.01 -23.80
N ALA A 118 8.44 -13.06 -23.85
CA ALA A 118 9.30 -12.81 -25.01
C ALA A 118 10.63 -13.58 -24.96
N ARG A 119 10.75 -14.60 -24.09
CA ARG A 119 11.92 -15.48 -23.97
C ARG A 119 11.58 -16.92 -24.29
#